data_AF-A0A3B0RYC6-F1
#
_entry.id   AF-A0A3B0RYC6-F1
#
_cell.length_a   1.000
_cell.length_b   1.000
_cell.length_c   1.000
_cell.angle_alpha   90.00
_cell.angle_beta   90.00
_cell.angle_gamma   90.00
#
_symmetry.space_group_name_H-M   'P 1'
#
loop_
_entity.id
_entity.type
_entity.pdbx_description
1 polymer ?
#
loop_
_entity_poly.entity_id
_entity_poly.type
_entity_poly.pdbx_seq_one_letter_code
_entity_poly.pdbx_strand_id
1 'polypeptide(L)'
;MSITIANPLRSLAIAGAAAFTVAIAAPTAAVAYDTNISFDGFSFNDDEDLLEQLIALDADDIEELREDMAEARADITDAIAEIEEAREEVKSAPGGAVIMKVALTTASAVVNTTTTRMFKKVTRELARVERELADKRESVGEAEFAETTLAIDVIREELAAIQASLIELTEAMKA
;
A
#
# COMPACT_ATOMS: atom_id res chain seq x y z
N MET A 1 30.60 -1.18 -29.03
CA MET A 1 29.16 -0.90 -29.23
C MET A 1 28.52 -1.03 -27.87
N SER A 2 28.33 0.08 -27.16
CA SER A 2 27.56 0.08 -25.92
C SER A 2 26.10 0.27 -26.29
N ILE A 3 25.28 -0.73 -25.99
CA ILE A 3 23.82 -0.62 -26.07
C ILE A 3 23.39 -0.04 -24.73
N THR A 4 23.12 1.26 -24.71
CA THR A 4 22.41 1.90 -23.60
C THR A 4 20.97 1.42 -23.66
N ILE A 5 20.61 0.46 -22.82
CA ILE A 5 19.22 0.10 -22.57
C ILE A 5 18.69 1.22 -21.67
N ALA A 6 17.85 2.08 -22.24
CA ALA A 6 17.17 3.11 -21.49
C ALA A 6 16.17 2.43 -20.54
N ASN A 7 16.42 2.53 -19.23
CA ASN A 7 15.56 1.98 -18.19
C ASN A 7 14.29 2.85 -18.08
N PRO A 8 13.09 2.35 -18.38
CA PRO A 8 11.87 3.16 -18.43
C PRO A 8 11.19 3.39 -17.06
N LEU A 9 11.84 3.07 -15.93
CA LEU A 9 11.30 3.15 -14.56
C LEU A 9 11.02 4.58 -14.02
N ARG A 10 10.97 5.61 -14.86
CA ARG A 10 10.98 7.03 -14.43
C ARG A 10 9.60 7.68 -14.26
N SER A 11 8.55 6.97 -13.87
CA SER A 11 7.29 7.64 -13.53
C SER A 11 6.55 6.93 -12.42
N LEU A 12 6.98 7.22 -11.19
CA LEU A 12 6.39 6.76 -9.94
C LEU A 12 5.14 7.62 -9.60
N ALA A 13 3.94 7.05 -9.62
CA ALA A 13 2.70 7.64 -9.11
C ALA A 13 1.87 6.61 -8.32
N ILE A 14 1.91 6.78 -7.01
CA ILE A 14 1.29 5.97 -5.93
C ILE A 14 -0.21 5.71 -6.15
N ALA A 15 -0.58 4.47 -6.48
CA ALA A 15 -1.99 4.02 -6.52
C ALA A 15 -2.59 3.76 -5.12
N GLY A 16 -1.76 3.70 -4.08
CA GLY A 16 -2.20 3.59 -2.67
C GLY A 16 -3.03 4.80 -2.23
N ALA A 17 -2.54 6.02 -2.50
CA ALA A 17 -3.21 7.28 -2.17
C ALA A 17 -4.54 7.47 -2.94
N ALA A 18 -4.64 6.94 -4.15
CA ALA A 18 -5.85 7.02 -4.98
C ALA A 18 -7.03 6.23 -4.39
N ALA A 19 -6.79 5.10 -3.73
CA ALA A 19 -7.84 4.35 -3.04
C ALA A 19 -8.35 5.10 -1.79
N PHE A 20 -7.48 5.86 -1.10
CA PHE A 20 -7.83 6.66 0.08
C PHE A 20 -8.63 7.91 -0.26
N THR A 21 -8.23 8.65 -1.29
CA THR A 21 -8.96 9.84 -1.76
C THR A 21 -10.38 9.50 -2.26
N VAL A 22 -10.57 8.34 -2.90
CA VAL A 22 -11.90 7.89 -3.36
C VAL A 22 -12.82 7.51 -2.19
N ALA A 23 -12.28 6.88 -1.13
CA ALA A 23 -13.08 6.46 0.02
C ALA A 23 -13.60 7.65 0.87
N ILE A 24 -12.86 8.75 0.91
CA ILE A 24 -13.24 9.97 1.64
C ILE A 24 -14.19 10.85 0.81
N ALA A 25 -14.00 10.92 -0.51
CA ALA A 25 -14.81 11.78 -1.38
C ALA A 25 -16.19 11.20 -1.76
N ALA A 26 -16.34 9.87 -1.83
CA ALA A 26 -17.60 9.24 -2.27
C ALA A 26 -17.80 7.83 -1.70
N PRO A 27 -18.30 7.68 -0.45
CA PRO A 27 -18.49 6.37 0.19
C PRO A 27 -19.45 5.42 -0.57
N THR A 28 -20.27 5.92 -1.50
CA THR A 28 -21.22 5.12 -2.30
C THR A 28 -20.63 4.53 -3.59
N ALA A 29 -19.43 4.95 -4.02
CA ALA A 29 -18.80 4.46 -5.25
C ALA A 29 -17.82 3.28 -5.03
N ALA A 30 -17.44 3.00 -3.78
CA ALA A 30 -16.40 2.04 -3.44
C ALA A 30 -16.78 0.54 -3.60
N VAL A 31 -17.98 0.23 -4.12
CA VAL A 31 -18.51 -1.16 -4.16
C VAL A 31 -18.09 -1.94 -5.42
N ALA A 32 -17.39 -1.31 -6.38
CA ALA A 32 -17.10 -1.93 -7.68
C ALA A 32 -15.66 -1.73 -8.19
N TYR A 33 -14.67 -1.68 -7.31
CA TYR A 33 -13.27 -1.75 -7.76
C TYR A 33 -12.82 -3.21 -7.82
N ASP A 34 -12.68 -3.70 -9.05
CA ASP A 34 -11.76 -4.78 -9.38
C ASP A 34 -10.36 -4.27 -9.00
N THR A 35 -9.92 -4.60 -7.78
CA THR A 35 -8.68 -4.05 -7.21
C THR A 35 -7.48 -4.71 -7.87
N ASN A 36 -7.13 -4.21 -9.05
CA ASN A 36 -5.75 -4.25 -9.53
C ASN A 36 -4.91 -3.47 -8.53
N ILE A 37 -4.19 -4.20 -7.68
CA ILE A 37 -3.25 -3.65 -6.72
C ILE A 37 -1.90 -3.59 -7.44
N SER A 38 -1.58 -2.42 -7.96
CA SER A 38 -0.25 -2.09 -8.45
C SER A 38 0.40 -1.15 -7.45
N PHE A 39 1.53 -1.57 -6.90
CA PHE A 39 2.53 -0.61 -6.42
C PHE A 39 3.39 -0.25 -7.62
N ASP A 40 4.01 0.92 -7.64
CA ASP A 40 4.79 1.33 -8.79
C ASP A 40 5.80 0.27 -9.23
N GLY A 41 5.73 -0.14 -10.51
CA GLY A 41 6.56 -1.23 -11.03
C GLY A 41 6.26 -2.63 -10.47
N PHE A 42 5.38 -2.77 -9.47
CA PHE A 42 4.99 -4.01 -8.81
C PHE A 42 3.55 -4.40 -9.07
N SER A 43 3.38 -5.38 -9.96
CA SER A 43 2.09 -5.98 -10.24
C SER A 43 1.90 -7.22 -9.37
N PHE A 44 0.94 -7.18 -8.45
CA PHE A 44 0.49 -8.38 -7.72
C PHE A 44 -0.58 -9.17 -8.51
N ASN A 45 -0.61 -9.02 -9.83
CA ASN A 45 -1.49 -9.79 -10.72
C ASN A 45 -0.81 -11.07 -11.22
N ASP A 46 -1.62 -12.01 -11.68
CA ASP A 46 -1.16 -13.35 -12.10
C ASP A 46 -0.29 -13.34 -13.37
N ASP A 47 -0.16 -12.21 -14.07
CA ASP A 47 0.45 -12.13 -15.41
C ASP A 47 1.94 -11.73 -15.43
N GLU A 48 2.48 -11.17 -14.35
CA GLU A 48 3.91 -10.82 -14.24
C GLU A 48 4.57 -11.60 -13.09
N ASP A 49 5.79 -12.10 -13.31
CA ASP A 49 6.51 -12.87 -12.29
C ASP A 49 7.09 -11.92 -11.23
N LEU A 50 6.37 -11.79 -10.12
CA LEU A 50 6.79 -11.00 -8.94
C LEU A 50 8.20 -11.37 -8.46
N LEU A 51 8.63 -12.63 -8.64
CA LEU A 51 9.99 -13.02 -8.28
C LEU A 51 11.03 -12.37 -9.18
N GLU A 52 10.79 -12.31 -10.50
CA GLU A 52 11.68 -11.63 -11.44
C GLU A 52 11.78 -10.13 -11.13
N GLN A 53 10.67 -9.49 -10.74
CA GLN A 53 10.65 -8.09 -10.33
C GLN A 53 11.48 -7.86 -9.06
N LEU A 54 11.35 -8.73 -8.06
CA LEU A 54 12.11 -8.61 -6.81
C LEU A 54 13.60 -8.89 -6.97
N ILE A 55 13.97 -9.80 -7.90
CA ILE A 55 15.38 -10.04 -8.25
C ILE A 55 15.97 -8.82 -8.98
N ALA A 56 15.15 -8.10 -9.74
CA ALA A 56 15.60 -6.93 -10.48
C ALA A 56 15.80 -5.68 -9.61
N LEU A 57 15.33 -5.68 -8.36
CA LEU A 57 15.51 -4.56 -7.45
C LEU A 57 16.96 -4.43 -7.00
N ASP A 58 17.48 -3.22 -7.09
CA ASP A 58 18.72 -2.85 -6.44
C ASP A 58 18.49 -2.10 -5.12
N ALA A 59 19.60 -1.68 -4.49
CA ALA A 59 19.54 -0.98 -3.21
C ALA A 59 18.86 0.40 -3.30
N ASP A 60 18.98 1.07 -4.45
CA ASP A 60 18.36 2.39 -4.67
C ASP A 60 16.84 2.20 -4.84
N ASP A 61 16.41 1.17 -5.57
CA ASP A 61 14.98 0.84 -5.71
C ASP A 61 14.33 0.49 -4.35
N ILE A 62 15.05 -0.23 -3.48
CA ILE A 62 14.57 -0.56 -2.13
C ILE A 62 14.49 0.70 -1.25
N GLU A 63 15.40 1.65 -1.41
CA GLU A 63 15.36 2.94 -0.70
C GLU A 63 14.18 3.78 -1.17
N GLU A 64 13.95 3.89 -2.48
CA GLU A 64 12.78 4.58 -3.06
C GLU A 64 11.46 3.96 -2.57
N LEU A 65 11.37 2.62 -2.55
CA LEU A 65 10.21 1.92 -1.98
C LEU A 65 9.96 2.30 -0.51
N ARG A 66 11.02 2.41 0.31
CA ARG A 66 10.89 2.83 1.72
C ARG A 66 10.41 4.26 1.83
N GLU A 67 10.91 5.16 1.00
CA GLU A 67 10.47 6.56 0.96
C GLU A 67 8.97 6.65 0.61
N ASP A 68 8.52 5.95 -0.43
CA ASP A 68 7.12 5.87 -0.82
C ASP A 68 6.22 5.34 0.31
N MET A 69 6.66 4.27 0.98
CA MET A 69 5.90 3.69 2.08
C MET A 69 5.88 4.62 3.32
N ALA A 70 6.93 5.41 3.52
CA ALA A 70 6.98 6.44 4.56
C ALA A 70 6.06 7.62 4.24
N GLU A 71 6.02 8.09 3.00
CA GLU A 71 5.07 9.11 2.53
C GLU A 71 3.64 8.64 2.71
N ALA A 72 3.32 7.40 2.32
CA ALA A 72 1.99 6.83 2.53
C ALA A 72 1.57 6.82 4.01
N ARG A 73 2.49 6.62 4.96
CA ARG A 73 2.20 6.73 6.40
C ARG A 73 2.00 8.16 6.86
N ALA A 74 2.74 9.11 6.28
CA ALA A 74 2.54 10.54 6.56
C ALA A 74 1.15 10.99 6.10
N ASP A 75 0.72 10.61 4.90
CA ASP A 75 -0.61 10.87 4.38
C ASP A 75 -1.72 10.32 5.29
N ILE A 76 -1.54 9.10 5.82
CA ILE A 76 -2.48 8.51 6.78
C ILE A 76 -2.55 9.35 8.06
N THR A 77 -1.41 9.82 8.55
CA THR A 77 -1.32 10.66 9.75
C THR A 77 -2.03 12.00 9.53
N ASP A 78 -1.83 12.63 8.38
CA ASP A 78 -2.50 13.88 8.02
C ASP A 78 -4.02 13.68 7.88
N ALA A 79 -4.46 12.58 7.27
CA ALA A 79 -5.88 12.24 7.19
C ALA A 79 -6.54 12.05 8.57
N ILE A 80 -5.81 11.53 9.56
CA ILE A 80 -6.29 11.45 10.95
C ILE A 80 -6.49 12.87 11.51
N ALA A 81 -5.52 13.76 11.32
CA ALA A 81 -5.60 15.14 11.80
C ALA A 81 -6.78 15.91 11.14
N GLU A 82 -6.99 15.72 9.83
CA GLU A 82 -8.13 16.32 9.11
C GLU A 82 -9.48 15.83 9.65
N ILE A 83 -9.59 14.54 10.00
CA ILE A 83 -10.80 13.99 10.65
C ILE A 83 -11.06 14.70 11.98
N GLU A 84 -10.03 14.94 12.79
CA GLU A 84 -10.15 15.65 14.06
C GLU A 84 -10.57 17.11 13.87
N GLU A 85 -9.98 17.81 12.91
CA GLU A 85 -10.36 19.18 12.57
C GLU A 85 -11.82 19.25 12.11
N ALA A 86 -12.23 18.39 11.18
CA ALA A 86 -13.60 18.34 10.70
C ALA A 86 -14.60 18.03 11.83
N ARG A 87 -14.21 17.23 12.84
CA ARG A 87 -15.05 16.99 14.03
C ARG A 87 -15.28 18.26 14.83
N GLU A 88 -14.27 19.11 14.97
CA GLU A 88 -14.40 20.40 15.65
C GLU A 88 -15.30 21.35 14.86
N GLU A 89 -15.15 21.41 13.53
CA GLU A 89 -15.96 22.29 12.68
C GLU A 89 -17.47 21.96 12.76
N VAL A 90 -17.83 20.68 12.68
CA VAL A 90 -19.24 20.26 12.67
C VAL A 90 -19.94 20.41 14.02
N LYS A 91 -19.23 20.69 15.12
CA LYS A 91 -19.85 20.98 16.43
C LYS A 91 -20.76 22.21 16.39
N SER A 92 -20.43 23.16 15.51
CA SER A 92 -21.19 24.39 15.33
C SER A 92 -22.45 24.21 14.46
N ALA A 93 -22.56 23.09 13.73
CA ALA A 93 -23.64 22.82 12.80
C ALA A 93 -24.70 21.89 13.42
N PRO A 94 -26.01 22.28 13.43
CA PRO A 94 -27.08 21.41 13.90
C PRO A 94 -27.12 20.06 13.17
N GLY A 95 -26.92 18.96 13.90
CA GLY A 95 -26.91 17.60 13.34
C GLY A 95 -25.62 17.20 12.61
N GLY A 96 -24.65 18.11 12.45
CA GLY A 96 -23.39 17.86 11.74
C GLY A 96 -22.60 16.70 12.34
N ALA A 97 -22.49 16.66 13.67
CA ALA A 97 -21.80 15.57 14.38
C ALA A 97 -22.41 14.17 14.11
N VAL A 98 -23.74 14.08 13.99
CA VAL A 98 -24.42 12.79 13.74
C VAL A 98 -24.18 12.35 12.29
N ILE A 99 -24.31 13.27 11.34
CA ILE A 99 -24.07 13.01 9.91
C ILE A 99 -22.62 12.57 9.69
N MET A 100 -21.66 13.31 10.27
CA MET A 100 -20.25 13.00 10.18
C MET A 100 -19.93 11.63 10.77
N LYS A 101 -20.47 11.30 11.95
CA LYS A 101 -20.27 9.99 12.57
C LYS A 101 -20.75 8.84 11.66
N VAL A 102 -21.92 8.98 11.04
CA VAL A 102 -22.45 7.97 10.11
C VAL A 102 -21.55 7.84 8.86
N ALA A 103 -21.10 8.97 8.32
CA ALA A 103 -20.22 9.00 7.15
C ALA A 103 -18.88 8.31 7.44
N LEU A 104 -18.21 8.70 8.53
CA LEU A 104 -16.92 8.11 8.92
C LEU A 104 -17.03 6.64 9.32
N THR A 105 -18.12 6.24 9.98
CA THR A 105 -18.35 4.82 10.30
C THR A 105 -18.45 4.00 9.02
N THR A 106 -19.21 4.48 8.02
CA THR A 106 -19.32 3.83 6.71
C THR A 106 -17.97 3.77 5.99
N ALA A 107 -17.25 4.88 5.94
CA ALA A 107 -15.92 4.97 5.32
C ALA A 107 -14.93 3.99 5.99
N SER A 108 -14.92 3.92 7.32
CA SER A 108 -14.04 3.02 8.08
C SER A 108 -14.28 1.54 7.75
N ALA A 109 -15.53 1.14 7.50
CA ALA A 109 -15.87 -0.23 7.15
C ALA A 109 -15.36 -0.60 5.75
N VAL A 110 -15.46 0.34 4.80
CA VAL A 110 -14.93 0.20 3.44
C VAL A 110 -13.40 0.10 3.48
N VAL A 111 -12.74 1.07 4.13
CA VAL A 111 -11.27 1.08 4.27
C VAL A 111 -10.80 -0.25 4.88
N ASN A 112 -11.34 -0.64 6.03
CA ASN A 112 -10.95 -1.87 6.71
C ASN A 112 -11.13 -3.13 5.84
N THR A 113 -12.24 -3.23 5.09
CA THR A 113 -12.50 -4.39 4.24
C THR A 113 -11.54 -4.47 3.06
N THR A 114 -11.32 -3.34 2.39
CA THR A 114 -10.45 -3.23 1.21
C THR A 114 -8.99 -3.47 1.60
N THR A 115 -8.50 -2.80 2.65
CA THR A 115 -7.12 -2.90 3.10
C THR A 115 -6.81 -4.31 3.63
N THR A 116 -7.70 -4.90 4.45
CA THR A 116 -7.51 -6.28 4.95
C THR A 116 -7.38 -7.28 3.79
N ARG A 117 -8.20 -7.14 2.74
CA ARG A 117 -8.13 -8.02 1.57
C ARG A 117 -6.81 -7.83 0.82
N MET A 118 -6.42 -6.58 0.60
CA MET A 118 -5.17 -6.22 -0.06
C MET A 118 -3.95 -6.77 0.68
N PHE A 119 -3.80 -6.48 1.98
CA PHE A 119 -2.68 -7.00 2.79
C PHE A 119 -2.64 -8.51 2.80
N LYS A 120 -3.80 -9.18 2.89
CA LYS A 120 -3.87 -10.65 2.84
C LYS A 120 -3.41 -11.20 1.48
N LYS A 121 -3.70 -10.51 0.37
CA LYS A 121 -3.22 -10.89 -0.97
C LYS A 121 -1.71 -10.70 -1.04
N VAL A 122 -1.20 -9.49 -0.75
CA VAL A 122 0.23 -9.16 -0.82
C VAL A 122 1.07 -10.09 0.08
N THR A 123 0.64 -10.32 1.32
CA THR A 123 1.35 -11.24 2.25
C THR A 123 1.43 -12.66 1.70
N ARG A 124 0.37 -13.14 1.02
CA ARG A 124 0.36 -14.47 0.40
C ARG A 124 1.30 -14.54 -0.78
N GLU A 125 1.33 -13.51 -1.63
CA GLU A 125 2.22 -13.45 -2.79
C GLU A 125 3.68 -13.36 -2.35
N LEU A 126 4.02 -12.55 -1.34
CA LEU A 126 5.37 -12.52 -0.77
C LEU A 126 5.78 -13.89 -0.21
N ALA A 127 4.87 -14.61 0.47
CA ALA A 127 5.14 -15.96 0.93
C ALA A 127 5.20 -17.01 -0.20
N ARG A 128 4.62 -16.73 -1.38
CA ARG A 128 4.78 -17.56 -2.58
C ARG A 128 6.16 -17.35 -3.18
N VAL A 129 6.53 -16.09 -3.42
CA VAL A 129 7.83 -15.69 -3.95
C VAL A 129 8.97 -16.19 -3.08
N GLU A 130 8.89 -16.04 -1.76
CA GLU A 130 9.97 -16.49 -0.87
C GLU A 130 10.22 -18.01 -0.99
N ARG A 131 9.15 -18.80 -1.15
CA ARG A 131 9.27 -20.24 -1.41
C ARG A 131 9.89 -20.51 -2.78
N GLU A 132 9.48 -19.76 -3.79
CA GLU A 132 10.01 -19.90 -5.15
C GLU A 132 11.49 -19.48 -5.24
N LEU A 133 11.89 -18.41 -4.55
CA LEU A 133 13.27 -17.96 -4.40
C LEU A 133 14.13 -19.04 -3.72
N ALA A 134 13.59 -19.68 -2.67
CA ALA A 134 14.27 -20.80 -2.01
C ALA A 134 14.47 -22.00 -2.95
N ASP A 135 13.46 -22.34 -3.76
CA ASP A 135 13.54 -23.42 -4.74
C ASP A 135 14.52 -23.10 -5.89
N LYS A 136 14.64 -21.81 -6.27
CA LYS A 136 15.55 -21.32 -7.34
C LYS A 136 16.92 -20.86 -6.83
N ARG A 137 17.26 -21.09 -5.56
CA ARG A 137 18.48 -20.56 -4.92
C ARG A 137 19.77 -20.89 -5.69
N GLU A 138 19.90 -22.12 -6.19
CA GLU A 138 21.10 -22.52 -6.96
C GLU A 138 21.22 -21.79 -8.30
N SER A 139 20.09 -21.49 -8.97
CA SER A 139 20.08 -20.81 -10.25
C SER A 139 20.23 -19.29 -10.16
N VAL A 140 19.75 -18.68 -9.06
CA VAL A 140 19.84 -17.23 -8.79
C VAL A 140 21.22 -16.86 -8.24
N GLY A 141 21.86 -17.77 -7.50
CA GLY A 141 23.16 -17.51 -6.88
C GLY A 141 23.05 -16.79 -5.55
N GLU A 142 24.12 -16.85 -4.76
CA GLU A 142 24.07 -16.45 -3.34
C GLU A 142 23.87 -14.94 -3.11
N ALA A 143 24.44 -14.10 -3.99
CA ALA A 143 24.35 -12.65 -3.87
C ALA A 143 22.91 -12.16 -4.15
N GLU A 144 22.37 -12.49 -5.33
CA GLU A 144 21.00 -12.14 -5.73
C GLU A 144 19.98 -12.74 -4.76
N PHE A 145 20.20 -13.97 -4.26
CA PHE A 145 19.34 -14.56 -3.25
C PHE A 145 19.31 -13.75 -1.95
N ALA A 146 20.46 -13.28 -1.48
CA ALA A 146 20.55 -12.47 -0.25
C ALA A 146 19.91 -11.09 -0.43
N GLU A 147 20.13 -10.44 -1.57
CA GLU A 147 19.54 -9.15 -1.92
C GLU A 147 18.02 -9.25 -2.05
N THR A 148 17.52 -10.24 -2.78
CA THR A 148 16.07 -10.47 -2.95
C THR A 148 15.40 -10.81 -1.60
N THR A 149 16.07 -11.58 -0.74
CA THR A 149 15.56 -11.87 0.61
C THR A 149 15.45 -10.58 1.43
N LEU A 150 16.46 -9.72 1.38
CA LEU A 150 16.43 -8.42 2.05
C LEU A 150 15.31 -7.53 1.51
N ALA A 151 15.10 -7.49 0.19
CA ALA A 151 14.00 -6.75 -0.41
C ALA A 151 12.63 -7.23 0.10
N ILE A 152 12.41 -8.56 0.14
CA ILE A 152 11.18 -9.16 0.70
C ILE A 152 10.98 -8.77 2.16
N ASP A 153 12.04 -8.78 2.97
CA ASP A 153 11.97 -8.43 4.39
C ASP A 153 11.63 -6.95 4.58
N VAL A 154 12.20 -6.04 3.77
CA VAL A 154 11.86 -4.62 3.79
C VAL A 154 10.40 -4.41 3.43
N ILE A 155 9.92 -5.02 2.34
CA ILE A 155 8.51 -4.90 1.94
C ILE A 155 7.59 -5.38 3.08
N ARG A 156 7.93 -6.47 3.77
CA ARG A 156 7.13 -6.98 4.91
C ARG A 156 7.08 -6.00 6.07
N GLU A 157 8.23 -5.43 6.43
CA GLU A 157 8.34 -4.47 7.52
C GLU A 157 7.49 -3.22 7.22
N GLU A 158 7.66 -2.65 6.03
CA GLU A 158 6.96 -1.43 5.64
C GLU A 158 5.44 -1.67 5.49
N LEU A 159 5.01 -2.80 4.94
CA LEU A 159 3.60 -3.18 4.88
C LEU A 159 2.98 -3.33 6.28
N ALA A 160 3.71 -3.90 7.24
CA ALA A 160 3.24 -4.04 8.61
C ALA A 160 3.06 -2.65 9.27
N ALA A 161 3.98 -1.72 9.00
CA ALA A 161 3.88 -0.35 9.49
C ALA A 161 2.67 0.39 8.88
N ILE A 162 2.46 0.29 7.57
CA ILE A 162 1.26 0.87 6.91
C ILE A 162 -0.02 0.25 7.48
N GLN A 163 -0.04 -1.08 7.66
CA GLN A 163 -1.20 -1.76 8.24
C GLN A 163 -1.53 -1.24 9.64
N ALA A 164 -0.52 -0.96 10.47
CA ALA A 164 -0.72 -0.35 11.79
C ALA A 164 -1.32 1.06 11.68
N SER A 165 -0.76 1.94 10.83
CA SER A 165 -1.31 3.29 10.62
C SER A 165 -2.75 3.27 10.10
N LEU A 166 -3.11 2.28 9.27
CA LEU A 166 -4.48 2.14 8.78
C LEU A 166 -5.46 1.66 9.85
N ILE A 167 -5.00 0.85 10.80
CA ILE A 167 -5.80 0.50 11.98
C ILE A 167 -6.11 1.79 12.76
N GLU A 168 -5.10 2.61 13.04
CA GLU A 168 -5.26 3.90 13.72
C GLU A 168 -6.23 4.82 12.99
N LEU A 169 -6.12 4.95 11.67
CA LEU A 169 -7.06 5.72 10.86
C LEU A 169 -8.50 5.19 11.00
N THR A 170 -8.70 3.88 10.94
CA THR A 170 -10.05 3.30 11.09
C THR A 170 -10.61 3.49 12.49
N GLU A 171 -9.77 3.57 13.52
CA GLU A 171 -10.16 3.89 14.88
C GLU A 171 -10.53 5.38 15.01
N ALA A 172 -9.73 6.28 14.45
CA ALA A 172 -10.01 7.71 14.40
C ALA A 172 -11.33 8.03 13.68
N MET A 173 -11.65 7.31 12.59
CA MET A 173 -12.94 7.41 11.91
C MET A 173 -14.13 6.95 12.78
N LYS A 174 -13.93 6.01 13.70
CA LYS A 174 -15.00 5.42 14.54
C LYS A 174 -15.24 6.14 15.87
N ALA A 175 -14.27 6.93 16.33
CA ALA A 175 -14.35 7.71 17.58
C ALA A 175 -15.61 8.59 17.62
#